data_AF-A0A8S3IWT0-F1
#
_entry.id   AF-A0A8S3IWT0-F1
#
_cell.length_a   1.000
_cell.length_b   1.000
_cell.length_c   1.000
_cell.angle_alpha   90.00
_cell.angle_beta   90.00
_cell.angle_gamma   90.00
#
_symmetry.space_group_name_H-M   'P 1'
#
loop_
_entity.id
_entity.type
_entity.pdbx_description
1 polymer ?
#
loop_
_entity_poly.entity_id
_entity_poly.type
_entity_poly.pdbx_seq_one_letter_code
_entity_poly.pdbx_strand_id
1 'polypeptide(L)'
;MATNTSDPKIAEFRELLSKARSVLVLTGAGISAESGVPTFRGEGGLWRQFNATDLATPSAFARSTSLVWEFYHYRRELVRTKEPNKGHLALVEAEERFEKEGKHFFILTQNID
;
A
#
# COMPACT_ATOMS: atom_id res chain seq x y z
N MET A 1 0.28 2.40 -18.62
CA MET A 1 0.37 3.74 -19.25
C MET A 1 1.77 4.28 -19.00
N ALA A 2 2.49 4.74 -20.03
CA ALA A 2 3.79 5.37 -19.82
C ALA A 2 3.58 6.75 -19.16
N THR A 3 4.24 7.00 -18.03
CA THR A 3 4.24 8.31 -17.37
C THR A 3 4.88 9.33 -18.30
N ASN A 4 4.13 10.34 -18.73
CA ASN A 4 4.64 11.41 -19.57
C ASN A 4 5.59 12.30 -18.75
N THR A 5 6.89 12.09 -18.89
CA THR A 5 7.92 12.79 -18.10
C THR A 5 8.06 14.28 -18.44
N SER A 6 7.34 14.77 -19.46
CA SER A 6 7.27 16.19 -19.84
C SER A 6 6.07 16.93 -19.24
N ASP A 7 5.28 16.29 -18.38
CA ASP A 7 4.25 17.01 -17.61
C ASP A 7 4.90 18.06 -16.70
N PRO A 8 4.57 19.36 -16.84
CA PRO A 8 5.16 20.43 -16.04
C PRO A 8 4.99 20.20 -14.53
N LYS A 9 3.92 19.53 -14.08
CA LYS A 9 3.72 19.19 -12.68
C LYS A 9 4.74 18.17 -12.17
N ILE A 10 5.15 17.24 -13.02
CA ILE A 10 6.19 16.25 -12.69
C ILE A 10 7.55 16.94 -12.60
N ALA A 11 7.83 17.92 -13.46
CA ALA A 11 9.05 18.72 -13.37
C ALA A 11 9.10 19.54 -12.08
N GLU A 12 8.00 20.23 -11.73
CA GLU A 12 7.88 20.99 -10.48
C GLU A 12 8.04 20.08 -9.25
N PHE A 13 7.38 18.93 -9.23
CA PHE A 13 7.50 17.95 -8.15
C PHE A 13 8.96 17.48 -7.95
N ARG A 14 9.69 17.20 -9.04
CA ARG A 14 11.11 16.79 -8.96
C ARG A 14 11.98 17.86 -8.32
N GLU A 15 11.73 19.12 -8.64
CA GLU A 15 12.47 20.25 -8.07
C GLU A 15 12.17 20.45 -6.58
N LEU A 16 10.93 20.27 -6.16
CA LEU A 16 10.56 20.30 -4.74
C LEU A 16 11.19 19.13 -3.98
N LEU A 17 11.14 17.93 -4.55
CA LEU A 17 11.68 16.72 -3.95
C LEU A 17 13.21 16.77 -3.78
N SER A 18 13.93 17.33 -4.77
CA SER A 18 15.40 17.43 -4.71
C SER A 18 15.89 18.31 -3.55
N LYS A 19 15.13 19.34 -3.20
CA LYS A 19 15.41 20.28 -2.11
C LYS A 19 14.92 19.82 -0.74
N ALA A 20 14.02 18.84 -0.70
CA ALA A 20 13.45 18.34 0.55
C ALA A 20 14.53 17.72 1.45
N ARG A 21 14.51 18.08 2.73
CA ARG A 21 15.38 17.48 3.77
C ARG A 21 14.70 16.34 4.52
N SER A 22 13.37 16.32 4.51
CA SER A 22 12.55 15.29 5.14
C SER A 22 11.33 15.03 4.26
N VAL A 23 11.08 13.77 3.93
CA VAL A 23 9.96 13.33 3.10
C VAL A 23 9.16 12.27 3.85
N LEU A 24 7.84 12.44 3.89
CA LEU A 24 6.90 11.43 4.38
C LEU A 24 6.02 10.96 3.22
N VAL A 25 6.06 9.67 2.94
CA VAL A 25 5.18 9.02 1.95
C VAL A 25 4.03 8.33 2.67
N LEU A 26 2.80 8.76 2.37
CA LEU A 26 1.58 8.11 2.85
C LEU A 26 1.14 7.06 1.85
N THR A 27 1.06 5.80 2.25
CA THR A 27 0.62 4.70 1.39
C THR A 27 -0.66 4.04 1.90
N GLY A 28 -1.42 3.47 0.97
CA GLY A 28 -2.62 2.68 1.25
C GLY A 28 -2.77 1.59 0.19
N ALA A 29 -3.93 0.92 0.17
CA ALA A 29 -4.11 -0.34 -0.57
C ALA A 29 -3.78 -0.26 -2.07
N GLY A 30 -3.83 0.94 -2.66
CA GLY A 30 -3.45 1.16 -4.06
C GLY A 30 -2.01 0.76 -4.39
N ILE A 31 -1.05 0.92 -3.46
CA ILE A 31 0.35 0.52 -3.70
C ILE A 31 0.46 -1.00 -3.88
N SER A 32 -0.39 -1.79 -3.22
CA SER A 32 -0.38 -3.27 -3.24
C SER A 32 -1.27 -3.86 -4.33
N ALA A 33 -2.16 -3.06 -4.92
CA ALA A 33 -3.07 -3.50 -5.98
C ALA A 33 -2.30 -4.02 -7.21
N GLU A 34 -1.21 -3.34 -7.60
CA GLU A 34 -0.33 -3.77 -8.70
C GLU A 34 0.47 -5.05 -8.37
N SER A 35 0.58 -5.42 -7.09
CA SER A 35 1.11 -6.71 -6.65
C SER A 35 0.05 -7.82 -6.66
N GLY A 36 -1.18 -7.54 -7.10
CA GLY A 36 -2.28 -8.50 -7.12
C GLY A 36 -2.90 -8.76 -5.75
N VAL A 37 -2.69 -7.86 -4.78
CA VAL A 37 -3.39 -7.87 -3.48
C VAL A 37 -4.74 -7.15 -3.65
N PRO A 38 -5.89 -7.81 -3.36
CA PRO A 38 -7.19 -7.16 -3.43
C PRO A 38 -7.28 -5.96 -2.48
N THR A 39 -7.83 -4.86 -2.96
CA THR A 39 -8.06 -3.67 -2.13
C THR A 39 -9.16 -3.91 -1.12
N PHE A 40 -9.10 -3.26 0.04
CA PHE A 40 -10.12 -3.45 1.09
C PHE A 40 -11.49 -2.83 0.77
N ARG A 41 -11.57 -2.02 -0.29
CA ARG A 41 -12.77 -1.34 -0.79
C ARG A 41 -12.84 -1.47 -2.32
N GLY A 42 -14.00 -1.22 -2.91
CA GLY A 42 -14.23 -1.34 -4.35
C GLY A 42 -14.32 -2.80 -4.78
N GLU A 43 -14.03 -3.10 -6.06
CA GLU A 43 -14.14 -4.46 -6.61
C GLU A 43 -13.31 -5.50 -5.86
N GLY A 44 -12.18 -5.11 -5.26
CA GLY A 44 -11.34 -6.00 -4.45
C GLY A 44 -11.84 -6.26 -3.03
N GLY A 45 -12.86 -5.52 -2.57
CA GLY A 45 -13.29 -5.49 -1.16
C GLY A 45 -14.24 -6.62 -0.75
N LEU A 46 -14.59 -7.52 -1.67
CA LEU A 46 -15.55 -8.59 -1.43
C LEU A 46 -14.82 -9.92 -1.19
N TRP A 47 -15.16 -10.61 -0.10
CA TRP A 47 -14.76 -11.99 0.13
C TRP A 47 -15.98 -12.87 0.36
N ARG A 48 -16.18 -13.88 -0.50
CA ARG A 48 -17.44 -14.61 -0.64
C ARG A 48 -18.59 -13.62 -0.92
N GLN A 49 -19.47 -13.43 0.05
CA GLN A 49 -20.63 -12.53 0.03
C GLN A 49 -20.51 -11.38 1.04
N PHE A 50 -19.35 -11.24 1.69
CA PHE A 50 -19.11 -10.26 2.75
C PHE A 50 -18.21 -9.14 2.25
N ASN A 51 -18.54 -7.89 2.59
CA ASN A 51 -17.57 -6.82 2.47
C ASN A 51 -16.48 -7.00 3.53
N ALA A 52 -15.23 -6.78 3.15
CA ALA A 52 -14.09 -6.83 4.06
C ALA A 52 -14.28 -5.91 5.28
N THR A 53 -14.91 -4.75 5.09
CA THR A 53 -15.25 -3.79 6.15
C THR A 53 -16.26 -4.32 7.16
N ASP A 54 -17.11 -5.27 6.78
CA ASP A 54 -18.11 -5.85 7.68
C ASP A 54 -17.47 -6.90 8.61
N LEU A 55 -16.36 -7.52 8.17
CA LEU A 55 -15.64 -8.56 8.91
C LEU A 55 -14.53 -8.00 9.80
N ALA A 56 -13.90 -6.88 9.44
CA ALA A 56 -12.85 -6.24 10.23
C ALA A 56 -13.39 -5.29 11.31
N THR A 57 -14.33 -5.78 12.13
CA THR A 57 -14.87 -5.04 13.27
C THR A 57 -14.84 -5.87 14.55
N PRO A 58 -14.67 -5.25 15.74
CA PRO A 58 -14.75 -5.97 17.00
C PRO A 58 -16.07 -6.73 17.16
N SER A 59 -17.18 -6.12 16.74
CA SER A 59 -18.50 -6.74 16.80
C SER A 59 -18.62 -7.97 15.89
N ALA A 60 -18.03 -7.96 14.70
CA ALA A 60 -18.02 -9.15 13.82
C ALA A 60 -17.20 -10.29 14.43
N PHE A 61 -16.03 -9.96 15.01
CA PHE A 61 -15.18 -10.94 15.68
C PHE A 61 -15.88 -11.57 16.89
N ALA A 62 -16.61 -10.77 17.67
CA ALA A 62 -17.40 -11.26 18.81
C ALA A 62 -18.61 -12.12 18.36
N ARG A 63 -19.27 -11.76 17.25
CA ARG A 63 -20.40 -12.53 16.71
C ARG A 63 -19.98 -13.87 16.12
N SER A 64 -18.87 -13.92 15.38
CA SER A 64 -18.34 -15.16 14.80
C SER A 64 -16.83 -15.07 14.61
N THR A 65 -16.11 -15.49 15.65
CA THR A 65 -14.65 -15.53 15.65
C THR A 65 -14.10 -16.43 14.54
N SER A 66 -14.73 -17.59 14.29
CA SER A 66 -14.31 -18.51 13.22
C SER A 66 -14.40 -17.88 11.84
N LEU A 67 -15.51 -17.19 11.52
CA LEU A 67 -15.69 -16.56 10.21
C LEU A 67 -14.65 -15.46 9.96
N VAL A 68 -14.38 -14.64 10.98
CA VAL A 68 -13.36 -13.58 10.87
C VAL A 68 -11.97 -14.19 10.70
N TRP A 69 -11.65 -15.27 11.42
CA TRP A 69 -10.38 -15.97 11.23
C TRP A 69 -10.26 -16.63 9.86
N GLU A 70 -11.33 -17.23 9.31
CA GLU A 70 -11.32 -17.74 7.93
C GLU A 70 -11.00 -16.63 6.93
N PHE A 71 -11.59 -15.45 7.10
CA PHE A 71 -11.32 -14.29 6.25
C PHE A 71 -9.85 -13.85 6.33
N TYR A 72 -9.29 -13.70 7.53
CA TYR A 72 -7.88 -13.34 7.69
C TYR A 72 -6.92 -14.45 7.25
N HIS A 73 -7.29 -15.73 7.44
CA HIS A 73 -6.50 -16.85 6.95
C HIS A 73 -6.43 -16.86 5.42
N TYR A 74 -7.57 -16.68 4.74
CA TYR A 74 -7.59 -16.51 3.28
C TYR A 74 -6.66 -15.39 2.81
N ARG A 75 -6.71 -14.22 3.46
CA ARG A 75 -5.84 -13.09 3.09
C ARG A 75 -4.36 -13.39 3.31
N ARG A 76 -4.01 -14.07 4.41
CA ARG A 76 -2.64 -14.50 4.68
C ARG A 76 -2.12 -15.44 3.59
N GLU A 77 -2.89 -16.46 3.22
CA GLU A 77 -2.48 -17.38 2.15
C GLU A 77 -2.39 -16.68 0.80
N LEU A 78 -3.27 -15.71 0.52
CA LEU A 78 -3.19 -14.90 -0.70
C LEU A 78 -1.90 -14.08 -0.76
N VAL A 79 -1.59 -13.30 0.28
CA VAL A 79 -0.42 -12.38 0.26
C VAL A 79 0.89 -13.16 0.20
N ARG A 80 0.97 -14.37 0.79
CA ARG A 80 2.16 -15.23 0.70
C ARG A 80 2.62 -15.56 -0.72
N THR A 81 1.77 -15.38 -1.71
CA THR A 81 2.08 -15.63 -3.13
C THR A 81 2.37 -14.34 -3.92
N LYS A 82 2.43 -13.19 -3.25
CA LYS A 82 2.60 -11.87 -3.86
C LYS A 82 3.98 -11.33 -3.55
N GLU A 83 4.48 -10.52 -4.49
CA GLU A 83 5.79 -9.88 -4.38
C GLU A 83 5.65 -8.36 -4.49
N PRO A 84 6.59 -7.58 -3.93
CA PRO A 84 6.65 -6.14 -4.12
C PRO A 84 6.69 -5.77 -5.60
N ASN A 85 5.84 -4.83 -6.02
CA ASN A 85 5.88 -4.26 -7.37
C ASN A 85 6.88 -3.10 -7.50
N LYS A 86 6.98 -2.54 -8.71
CA LYS A 86 7.88 -1.42 -9.03
C LYS A 86 7.67 -0.17 -8.16
N GLY A 87 6.45 0.09 -7.71
CA GLY A 87 6.16 1.19 -6.80
C GLY A 87 6.83 1.01 -5.43
N HIS A 88 6.78 -0.20 -4.87
CA HIS A 88 7.48 -0.53 -3.62
C HIS A 88 8.99 -0.40 -3.78
N LEU A 89 9.54 -0.96 -4.85
CA LEU A 89 10.98 -0.91 -5.11
C LEU A 89 11.47 0.53 -5.31
N ALA A 90 10.68 1.38 -5.97
CA ALA A 90 11.00 2.80 -6.11
C ALA A 90 11.03 3.55 -4.77
N LEU A 91 10.20 3.15 -3.79
CA LEU A 91 10.25 3.73 -2.44
C LEU A 91 11.52 3.30 -1.69
N VAL A 92 11.93 2.03 -1.80
CA VAL A 92 13.20 1.55 -1.22
C VAL A 92 14.39 2.28 -1.83
N GLU A 93 14.44 2.38 -3.16
CA GLU A 93 15.51 3.12 -3.84
C GLU A 93 15.54 4.61 -3.45
N ALA A 94 14.38 5.22 -3.21
CA ALA A 94 14.29 6.60 -2.77
C ALA A 94 14.82 6.76 -1.34
N GLU A 95 14.39 5.90 -0.40
CA GLU A 95 14.87 5.88 0.97
C GLU A 95 16.40 5.79 1.03
N GLU A 96 16.98 4.80 0.33
CA GLU A 96 18.44 4.62 0.28
C GLU A 96 19.20 5.85 -0.25
N ARG A 97 18.63 6.56 -1.24
CA ARG A 97 19.23 7.78 -1.79
C ARG A 97 19.17 8.93 -0.78
N PHE A 98 18.03 9.11 -0.12
CA PHE A 98 17.86 10.15 0.89
C PHE A 98 18.80 9.93 2.08
N GLU A 99 18.94 8.70 2.56
CA GLU A 99 19.86 8.37 3.65
C GLU A 99 21.32 8.66 3.29
N LYS A 100 21.76 8.30 2.08
CA LYS A 100 23.12 8.61 1.58
C LYS A 100 23.41 10.10 1.52
N GLU A 101 22.39 10.92 1.30
CA GLU A 101 22.49 12.39 1.28
C GLU A 101 22.35 13.03 2.68
N GLY A 102 22.22 12.21 3.75
CA GLY A 102 21.99 12.70 5.11
C GLY A 102 20.62 13.37 5.29
N LYS A 103 19.62 12.93 4.51
CA LYS A 103 18.22 13.40 4.57
C LYS A 103 17.34 12.33 5.21
N HIS A 104 16.12 12.72 5.59
CA HIS A 104 15.14 11.81 6.17
C HIS A 104 14.08 11.39 5.15
N PHE A 105 13.72 10.12 5.18
CA PHE A 105 12.65 9.54 4.39
C PHE A 105 11.83 8.61 5.28
N PHE A 106 10.51 8.73 5.23
CA PHE A 106 9.60 7.94 6.05
C PHE A 106 8.47 7.41 5.20
N ILE A 107 8.05 6.18 5.49
CA ILE A 107 6.84 5.59 4.93
C ILE A 107 5.85 5.39 6.08
N LEU A 108 4.67 5.97 5.96
CA LEU A 108 3.54 5.70 6.84
C LEU A 108 2.45 5.00 6.03
N THR A 109 2.20 3.74 6.35
CA THR A 109 1.28 2.89 5.60
C THR A 109 0.02 2.55 6.40
N GLN A 110 -1.10 2.43 5.68
CA GLN A 110 -2.34 1.85 6.17
C GLN A 110 -2.43 0.34 5.86
N ASN A 111 -1.49 -0.20 5.10
CA ASN A 111 -1.54 -1.59 4.64
C ASN A 111 -1.17 -2.55 5.78
N ILE A 112 -1.72 -3.76 5.66
CA ILE A 112 -1.52 -4.89 6.57
C ILE A 112 -1.32 -6.18 5.75
N ASP A 113 -0.80 -6.03 4.54
CA ASP A 113 -0.47 -7.16 3.67
C ASP A 113 0.57 -8.08 4.31
#